data_AF-A0A2A6Z7S3-F1
#
_entry.id   AF-A0A2A6Z7S3-F1
#
_cell.length_a   1.000
_cell.length_b   1.000
_cell.length_c   1.000
_cell.angle_alpha   90.00
_cell.angle_beta   90.00
_cell.angle_gamma   90.00
#
_symmetry.space_group_name_H-M   'P 1'
#
loop_
_entity.id
_entity.type
_entity.pdbx_description
1 polymer ?
#
loop_
_entity_poly.entity_id
_entity_poly.type
_entity_poly.pdbx_seq_one_letter_code
_entity_poly.pdbx_strand_id
1 'polypeptide(L)'
;MSDDIYLARFDYEELTEQAAIPVIIVTANQDDYPRRYVARLWDMSVPTSTQYMALEDTLEELRKTIPAEMSRLQAAPDDSIVEAWL
;
A
#
# COMPACT_ATOMS: atom_id res chain seq x y z
N MET A 1 -17.76 7.52 0.62
CA MET A 1 -16.96 7.34 -0.60
C MET A 1 -15.57 7.79 -0.22
N SER A 2 -14.60 6.89 -0.12
CA SER A 2 -13.23 7.32 0.14
C SER A 2 -12.73 7.99 -1.14
N ASP A 3 -12.38 9.28 -1.05
CA ASP A 3 -11.71 9.98 -2.15
C ASP A 3 -10.27 9.47 -2.23
N ASP A 4 -10.11 8.32 -2.90
CA ASP A 4 -8.81 7.68 -3.06
C ASP A 4 -7.91 8.55 -3.96
N ILE A 5 -6.71 8.86 -3.47
CA ILE A 5 -5.67 9.59 -4.19
C ILE A 5 -4.70 8.57 -4.81
N TYR A 6 -4.67 8.52 -6.13
CA TYR A 6 -3.79 7.66 -6.90
C TYR A 6 -2.38 8.27 -7.03
N LEU A 7 -1.40 7.53 -6.57
CA LEU A 7 0.02 7.85 -6.67
C LEU A 7 0.67 6.96 -7.74
N ALA A 8 1.52 7.56 -8.57
CA ALA A 8 2.37 6.81 -9.49
C ALA A 8 3.51 6.08 -8.75
N ARG A 9 3.99 6.68 -7.66
CA ARG A 9 4.95 6.11 -6.71
C ARG A 9 4.74 6.74 -5.34
N PHE A 10 5.02 5.99 -4.30
CA PHE A 10 5.20 6.51 -2.96
C PHE A 10 6.59 7.12 -2.85
N ASP A 11 6.70 8.21 -2.11
CA ASP A 11 7.97 8.83 -1.75
C ASP A 11 8.12 8.77 -0.23
N TYR A 12 9.26 8.27 0.26
CA TYR A 12 9.44 8.02 1.69
C TYR A 12 9.33 9.29 2.54
N GLU A 13 9.80 10.44 2.02
CA GLU A 13 9.70 11.71 2.74
C GLU A 13 8.22 12.10 2.90
N GLU A 14 7.44 12.04 1.82
CA GLU A 14 6.01 12.32 1.85
C GLU A 14 5.25 11.35 2.77
N LEU A 15 5.60 10.06 2.76
CA LEU A 15 4.98 9.06 3.65
C LEU A 15 5.08 9.47 5.12
N THR A 16 6.25 9.91 5.55
CA THR A 16 6.50 10.31 6.95
C THR A 16 5.85 11.64 7.34
N GLU A 17 5.46 12.46 6.36
CA GLU A 17 4.65 13.67 6.59
C GLU A 17 3.15 13.33 6.72
N GLN A 18 2.68 12.31 6.00
CA GLN A 18 1.26 11.93 5.95
C GLN A 18 0.84 10.93 7.05
N ALA A 19 1.78 10.15 7.58
CA ALA A 19 1.53 9.14 8.60
C ALA A 19 2.65 9.12 9.65
N ALA A 20 2.28 9.04 10.93
CA ALA A 20 3.28 8.98 12.00
C ALA A 20 4.00 7.62 12.05
N ILE A 21 3.31 6.54 11.70
CA ILE A 21 3.90 5.22 11.48
C ILE A 21 3.43 4.72 10.10
N PRO A 22 4.16 5.06 9.01
CA PRO A 22 3.75 4.72 7.66
C PRO A 22 3.93 3.21 7.41
N VAL A 23 2.85 2.53 7.05
CA VAL A 23 2.88 1.14 6.58
C VAL A 23 2.14 1.05 5.26
N ILE A 24 2.76 0.47 4.24
CA ILE A 24 2.08 0.19 2.98
C ILE A 24 1.58 -1.25 3.01
N ILE A 25 0.27 -1.41 2.89
CA ILE A 25 -0.37 -2.73 2.83
C ILE A 25 -0.75 -3.00 1.37
N VAL A 26 -0.26 -4.12 0.85
CA VAL A 26 -0.58 -4.60 -0.49
C VAL A 26 -1.65 -5.66 -0.40
N THR A 27 -2.75 -5.45 -1.12
CA THR A 27 -3.84 -6.42 -1.26
C THR A 27 -4.02 -6.81 -2.72
N ALA A 28 -4.56 -7.99 -2.97
CA ALA A 28 -4.89 -8.44 -4.31
C ALA A 28 -6.39 -8.68 -4.45
N ASN A 29 -6.90 -8.48 -5.66
CA ASN A 29 -8.23 -8.89 -6.07
C ASN A 29 -9.35 -8.40 -5.13
N GLN A 30 -9.24 -7.15 -4.70
CA GLN A 30 -10.28 -6.47 -3.92
C GLN A 30 -11.54 -6.32 -4.78
N ASP A 31 -12.72 -6.33 -4.16
CA ASP A 31 -14.01 -6.24 -4.87
C ASP A 31 -14.11 -5.00 -5.77
N ASP A 32 -13.55 -3.87 -5.30
CA ASP A 32 -13.51 -2.60 -6.04
C ASP A 32 -12.46 -2.59 -7.17
N TYR A 33 -11.44 -3.45 -7.08
CA TYR A 33 -10.31 -3.51 -8.02
C TYR A 33 -10.00 -4.97 -8.42
N PRO A 34 -10.91 -5.63 -9.17
CA PRO A 34 -10.78 -7.03 -9.51
C PRO A 34 -9.55 -7.25 -10.40
N ARG A 35 -8.80 -8.33 -10.13
CA ARG A 35 -7.56 -8.71 -10.83
C ARG A 35 -6.43 -7.69 -10.77
N ARG A 36 -6.46 -6.74 -9.84
CA ARG A 36 -5.36 -5.80 -9.59
C ARG A 36 -4.75 -5.97 -8.22
N TYR A 37 -3.55 -5.44 -8.07
CA TYR A 37 -2.88 -5.26 -6.80
C TYR A 37 -3.04 -3.81 -6.35
N VAL A 38 -3.35 -3.62 -5.07
CA VAL A 38 -3.56 -2.31 -4.46
C VAL A 38 -2.57 -2.15 -3.32
N ALA A 39 -1.66 -1.19 -3.45
CA ALA A 39 -0.84 -0.72 -2.34
C ALA A 39 -1.55 0.48 -1.73
N ARG A 40 -1.81 0.46 -0.42
CA ARG A 40 -2.41 1.60 0.28
C ARG A 40 -1.55 1.98 1.47
N LEU A 41 -1.35 3.29 1.68
CA LEU A 41 -0.69 3.80 2.87
C LEU A 41 -1.64 3.74 4.07
N TRP A 42 -1.14 3.22 5.18
CA TRP A 42 -1.76 3.18 6.49
C TRP A 42 -0.93 3.97 7.48
N ASP A 43 -1.61 4.65 8.40
CA ASP A 43 -0.97 5.15 9.61
C ASP A 43 -1.23 4.15 10.72
N MET A 44 -0.18 3.50 11.23
CA MET A 44 -0.32 2.54 12.33
C MET A 44 -0.34 3.19 13.71
N SER A 45 -0.10 4.51 13.81
CA SER A 45 -0.32 5.25 15.06
C SER A 45 -1.81 5.35 15.41
N VAL A 46 -2.66 5.41 14.38
CA VAL A 46 -4.12 5.33 14.45
C VAL A 46 -4.54 4.35 13.36
N PRO A 47 -4.76 3.06 13.66
CA PRO A 47 -4.76 1.95 12.70
C PRO A 47 -5.86 2.07 11.65
N THR A 48 -5.63 2.95 10.68
CA THR A 48 -6.59 3.45 9.71
C THR A 48 -5.88 3.65 8.39
N SER A 49 -6.60 3.33 7.33
CA SER A 49 -6.11 3.51 5.98
C SER A 49 -6.18 4.97 5.58
N THR A 50 -5.13 5.49 4.97
CA THR A 50 -5.15 6.81 4.35
C THR A 50 -5.83 6.75 2.97
N GLN A 51 -6.00 7.91 2.36
CA GLN A 51 -6.50 8.06 0.99
C GLN A 51 -5.46 7.69 -0.08
N TYR A 52 -4.18 7.61 0.26
CA TYR A 52 -3.10 7.43 -0.71
C TYR A 52 -2.93 5.96 -1.12
N MET A 53 -2.97 5.70 -2.42
CA MET A 53 -2.82 4.36 -2.97
C MET A 53 -2.08 4.34 -4.30
N ALA A 54 -1.51 3.18 -4.64
CA ALA A 54 -1.05 2.84 -5.97
C ALA A 54 -1.75 1.55 -6.45
N LEU A 55 -1.99 1.45 -7.75
CA LEU A 55 -2.64 0.31 -8.40
C LEU A 55 -1.79 -0.18 -9.55
N GLU A 56 -1.57 -1.49 -9.60
CA GLU A 56 -0.89 -2.13 -10.72
C GLU A 56 -1.51 -3.48 -11.05
N ASP A 57 -1.34 -3.90 -12.30
CA ASP A 57 -1.86 -5.19 -12.78
C ASP A 57 -0.99 -6.37 -12.29
N THR A 58 0.26 -6.11 -11.88
CA THR A 58 1.16 -7.13 -11.34
C THR A 58 1.81 -6.67 -10.04
N LEU A 59 2.10 -7.64 -9.17
CA LEU A 59 2.80 -7.38 -7.91
C LEU A 59 4.20 -6.80 -8.13
N GLU A 60 4.89 -7.21 -9.18
CA GLU A 60 6.24 -6.73 -9.49
C GLU A 60 6.26 -5.25 -9.87
N GLU A 61 5.29 -4.79 -10.67
CA GLU A 61 5.16 -3.35 -10.98
C GLU A 61 4.76 -2.57 -9.72
N LEU A 62 3.82 -3.10 -8.92
CA LEU A 62 3.41 -2.42 -7.69
C LEU A 62 4.57 -2.20 -6.73
N ARG A 63 5.47 -3.19 -6.61
CA ARG A 63 6.67 -3.07 -5.75
C ARG A 63 7.61 -1.95 -6.19
N LYS A 64 7.66 -1.59 -7.48
CA LYS A 64 8.46 -0.46 -7.97
C LYS A 64 7.89 0.89 -7.54
N THR A 65 6.61 0.92 -7.17
CA THR A 65 5.97 2.13 -6.64
C THR A 65 6.31 2.37 -5.17
N ILE A 66 6.77 1.35 -4.45
CA ILE A 66 7.09 1.43 -3.02
C ILE A 66 8.55 1.88 -2.85
N PRO A 67 8.86 2.77 -1.87
CA PRO A 67 10.22 3.27 -1.68
C PRO A 67 11.16 2.13 -1.26
N ALA A 68 12.42 2.20 -1.72
CA ALA A 68 13.42 1.17 -1.45
C ALA A 68 13.88 1.14 0.03
N GLU A 69 13.59 2.22 0.76
CA GLU A 69 13.85 2.41 2.18
C GLU A 69 12.99 1.49 3.06
N MET A 70 11.84 1.05 2.55
CA MET A 70 10.92 0.20 3.30
C MET A 70 11.32 -1.28 3.19
N SER A 71 11.13 -2.01 4.29
CA SER A 71 11.34 -3.44 4.39
C SER A 71 10.07 -4.21 4.10
N ARG A 72 10.15 -5.13 3.13
CA ARG A 72 9.04 -6.02 2.79
C ARG A 72 8.85 -7.11 3.85
N LEU A 73 7.64 -7.17 4.39
CA LEU A 73 7.11 -8.28 5.16
C LEU A 73 6.16 -9.10 4.30
N GLN A 74 6.40 -10.41 4.27
CA GLN A 74 5.50 -11.33 3.60
C GLN A 74 4.27 -11.60 4.47
N ALA A 75 3.08 -11.54 3.88
CA ALA A 75 1.84 -11.82 4.60
C ALA A 75 1.60 -13.34 4.75
N ALA A 76 0.64 -13.69 5.60
CA ALA A 76 0.17 -15.06 5.74
C ALA A 76 -0.62 -15.51 4.49
N PRO A 77 -0.52 -16.78 4.07
CA PRO A 77 -1.09 -17.26 2.81
C PRO A 77 -2.63 -17.24 2.70
N ASP A 78 -3.36 -17.14 3.81
CA ASP A 78 -4.83 -17.16 3.84
C ASP A 78 -5.47 -15.76 3.91
N ASP A 79 -4.67 -14.68 3.84
CA ASP A 79 -5.18 -13.31 3.91
C ASP A 79 -5.29 -12.68 2.51
N SER A 80 -6.26 -11.78 2.34
CA SER A 80 -6.37 -10.94 1.14
C SER A 80 -5.18 -9.96 1.00
N ILE A 81 -4.42 -9.81 2.10
CA ILE A 81 -3.16 -9.10 2.18
C ILE A 81 -2.06 -9.99 1.61
N VAL A 82 -1.34 -9.47 0.61
CA VAL A 82 -0.24 -10.17 -0.06
C VAL A 82 1.08 -9.89 0.64
N GLU A 83 1.31 -8.64 1.00
CA GLU A 83 2.53 -8.18 1.65
C GLU A 83 2.30 -6.84 2.36
N ALA A 84 3.17 -6.54 3.31
CA ALA A 84 3.23 -5.26 4.00
C ALA A 84 4.64 -4.69 3.91
N TRP A 85 4.77 -3.37 3.97
CA TRP A 85 6.04 -2.66 3.90
C TRP A 85 6.09 -1.63 5.01
N LEU A 86 7.20 -1.57 5.75
CA LEU A 86 7.47 -0.62 6.85
C LEU A 86 8.89 -0.06 6.78
#